data_AF-A0A4R5Q5H6-F1
#
_entry.id   AF-A0A4R5Q5H6-F1
#
_cell.length_a   1.000
_cell.length_b   1.000
_cell.length_c   1.000
_cell.angle_alpha   90.00
_cell.angle_beta   90.00
_cell.angle_gamma   90.00
#
_symmetry.space_group_name_H-M   'P 1'
#
loop_
_entity.id
_entity.type
_entity.pdbx_description
1 polymer ?
#
loop_
_entity_poly.entity_id
_entity_poly.type
_entity_poly.pdbx_seq_one_letter_code
_entity_poly.pdbx_strand_id
1 'polypeptide(L)'
;MDKLIQSAQQNRPPTGRPSAPAGSPQQGGGAPNGTAALNAGEKAGLADKISECWSVDGGGMGVRDIVVSLRVDVDAGGIVRNVRADGAPPSEPRARSVYEAARRALLDPKCNPLPLPKDRLAALRETVFRFNPRDLGLR
;
A
#
# COMPACT_ATOMS: atom_id res chain seq x y z
N MET A 1 68.58 32.63 0.92
CA MET A 1 68.09 31.49 0.12
C MET A 1 66.60 31.34 0.45
N ASP A 2 65.73 32.31 0.23
CA ASP A 2 65.31 32.98 -1.02
C ASP A 2 64.83 32.01 -2.10
N LYS A 3 63.60 32.30 -2.57
CA LYS A 3 62.71 31.61 -3.53
C LYS A 3 61.70 30.68 -2.85
N LEU A 4 60.38 30.78 -3.04
CA LEU A 4 59.57 31.39 -4.09
C LEU A 4 58.15 31.57 -3.49
N ILE A 5 57.64 32.80 -3.32
CA ILE A 5 56.58 33.39 -4.15
C ILE A 5 55.60 32.35 -4.72
N GLN A 6 54.32 32.35 -4.32
CA GLN A 6 53.21 32.75 -5.20
C GLN A 6 51.80 32.62 -4.57
N SER A 7 51.06 33.74 -4.68
CA SER A 7 49.65 33.86 -5.09
C SER A 7 48.59 33.21 -4.17
N ALA A 8 47.81 33.94 -3.36
CA ALA A 8 46.88 35.02 -3.71
C ALA A 8 46.06 34.73 -4.98
N GLN A 9 44.73 34.86 -4.89
CA GLN A 9 43.73 34.81 -5.98
C GLN A 9 43.06 33.46 -6.25
N GLN A 10 41.99 33.18 -5.51
CA GLN A 10 40.79 32.56 -6.10
C GLN A 10 39.53 33.26 -5.59
N ASN A 11 39.45 34.57 -5.86
CA ASN A 11 38.18 35.30 -5.91
C ASN A 11 37.74 35.32 -7.39
N ARG A 12 36.86 34.40 -7.78
CA ARG A 12 36.10 34.46 -9.05
C ARG A 12 34.69 33.90 -8.83
N PRO A 13 33.63 34.65 -9.16
CA PRO A 13 32.25 34.17 -9.09
C PRO A 13 31.91 33.34 -10.34
N PRO A 14 31.23 32.19 -10.21
CA PRO A 14 30.62 31.55 -11.36
C PRO A 14 29.35 32.31 -11.76
N THR A 15 29.44 32.95 -12.93
CA THR A 15 28.33 33.47 -13.74
C THR A 15 27.22 32.42 -13.93
N GLY A 16 25.98 32.91 -13.89
CA GLY A 16 24.76 32.11 -13.77
C GLY A 16 24.49 31.08 -14.87
N ARG A 17 23.75 30.05 -14.45
CA ARG A 17 22.74 29.36 -15.25
C ARG A 17 21.41 29.51 -14.52
N PRO A 18 20.30 29.85 -15.20
CA PRO A 18 18.99 29.92 -14.57
C PRO A 18 18.65 28.56 -13.97
N SER A 19 18.36 28.54 -12.67
CA SER A 19 17.77 27.41 -11.98
C SER A 19 16.46 27.06 -12.67
N ALA A 20 16.44 26.00 -13.47
CA ALA A 20 15.20 25.35 -13.84
C ALA A 20 14.47 24.98 -12.54
N PRO A 21 13.16 25.21 -12.41
CA PRO A 21 12.43 24.60 -11.31
C PRO A 21 12.64 23.10 -11.42
N ALA A 22 13.17 22.50 -10.36
CA ALA A 22 13.31 21.06 -10.22
C ALA A 22 11.90 20.46 -10.20
N GLY A 23 11.34 20.28 -11.39
CA GLY A 23 10.22 19.42 -11.65
C GLY A 23 10.72 18.00 -11.58
N SER A 24 10.56 17.39 -10.41
CA SER A 24 10.39 15.96 -10.28
C SER A 24 9.84 15.68 -8.89
N PRO A 25 8.54 15.34 -8.74
CA PRO A 25 8.09 14.69 -7.52
C PRO A 25 8.94 13.42 -7.39
N GLN A 26 9.55 13.30 -6.22
CA GLN A 26 10.42 12.22 -5.81
C GLN A 26 9.64 10.89 -5.93
N GLN A 27 9.73 10.26 -7.09
CA GLN A 27 9.34 8.87 -7.31
C GLN A 27 10.45 8.02 -6.71
N GLY A 28 10.23 7.57 -5.47
CA GLY A 28 11.14 6.69 -4.74
C GLY A 28 10.36 5.89 -3.71
N GLY A 29 9.85 4.73 -4.12
CA GLY A 29 9.17 3.76 -3.25
C GLY A 29 8.00 3.09 -3.95
N GLY A 30 8.27 2.12 -4.82
CA GLY A 30 7.23 1.32 -5.44
C GLY A 30 6.38 0.58 -4.42
N ALA A 31 5.16 1.03 -4.21
CA ALA A 31 4.10 0.22 -3.64
C ALA A 31 3.01 0.10 -4.71
N PRO A 32 2.63 -1.12 -5.15
CA PRO A 32 1.42 -1.29 -5.94
C PRO A 32 0.25 -0.88 -5.03
N ASN A 33 -0.33 0.25 -5.38
CA ASN A 33 -1.20 1.07 -4.55
C ASN A 33 -2.67 0.66 -4.71
N GLY A 34 -3.09 -0.52 -4.25
CA GLY A 34 -4.54 -0.82 -4.26
C GLY A 34 -5.31 -0.19 -3.12
N THR A 35 -4.67 0.12 -2.00
CA THR A 35 -5.28 0.95 -0.94
C THR A 35 -4.85 2.40 -1.01
N ALA A 36 -3.85 2.79 -1.81
CA ALA A 36 -3.44 4.19 -1.85
C ALA A 36 -4.40 5.10 -2.62
N ALA A 37 -5.30 4.51 -3.41
CA ALA A 37 -6.46 5.22 -3.95
C ALA A 37 -7.50 5.56 -2.85
N LEU A 38 -7.48 4.88 -1.71
CA LEU A 38 -8.36 5.17 -0.57
C LEU A 38 -7.76 6.26 0.33
N ASN A 39 -8.59 7.18 0.79
CA ASN A 39 -8.21 8.15 1.82
C ASN A 39 -8.16 7.48 3.21
N ALA A 40 -7.62 8.18 4.22
CA ALA A 40 -7.43 7.62 5.56
C ALA A 40 -8.74 7.16 6.22
N GLY A 41 -9.85 7.88 6.03
CA GLY A 41 -11.17 7.51 6.57
C GLY A 41 -11.78 6.30 5.87
N GLU A 42 -11.62 6.20 4.55
CA GLU A 42 -12.06 5.05 3.74
C GLU A 42 -11.30 3.79 4.13
N LYS A 43 -9.98 3.89 4.34
CA LYS A 43 -9.16 2.78 4.86
C LYS A 43 -9.61 2.36 6.25
N ALA A 44 -9.85 3.32 7.14
CA ALA A 44 -10.27 3.05 8.51
C ALA A 44 -11.66 2.38 8.57
N GLY A 45 -12.63 2.84 7.78
CA GLY A 45 -13.95 2.23 7.72
C GLY A 45 -13.92 0.84 7.09
N LEU A 46 -13.11 0.64 6.04
CA LEU A 46 -12.89 -0.69 5.46
C LEU A 46 -12.20 -1.63 6.48
N ALA A 47 -11.21 -1.12 7.19
CA ALA A 47 -10.49 -1.86 8.22
C ALA A 47 -11.41 -2.31 9.35
N ASP A 48 -12.16 -1.38 9.91
CA ASP A 48 -13.13 -1.64 10.97
C ASP A 48 -14.13 -2.70 10.51
N LYS A 49 -14.69 -2.52 9.31
CA LYS A 49 -15.66 -3.49 8.78
C LYS A 49 -15.06 -4.88 8.60
N ILE A 50 -13.91 -4.98 7.93
CA ILE A 50 -13.27 -6.27 7.66
C ILE A 50 -12.77 -6.93 8.94
N SER A 51 -12.41 -6.15 9.96
CA SER A 51 -12.00 -6.68 11.26
C SER A 51 -13.09 -7.52 11.94
N GLU A 52 -14.37 -7.21 11.71
CA GLU A 52 -15.49 -7.95 12.29
C GLU A 52 -15.63 -9.37 11.72
N CYS A 53 -15.25 -9.59 10.45
CA CYS A 53 -15.34 -10.91 9.80
C CYS A 53 -13.99 -11.60 9.65
N TRP A 54 -12.92 -10.90 10.00
CA TRP A 54 -11.59 -11.45 9.98
C TRP A 54 -11.35 -12.31 11.22
N SER A 55 -11.25 -13.62 11.03
CA SER A 55 -10.66 -14.54 12.01
C SER A 55 -9.47 -15.25 11.38
N VAL A 56 -8.27 -14.98 11.88
CA VAL A 56 -7.10 -15.83 11.60
C VAL A 56 -7.04 -16.87 12.70
N ASP A 57 -7.59 -18.04 12.45
CA ASP A 57 -7.53 -19.18 13.38
C ASP A 57 -6.09 -19.73 13.53
N GLY A 58 -5.11 -19.18 12.79
CA GLY A 58 -3.71 -19.57 12.81
C GLY A 58 -2.83 -18.58 13.57
N GLY A 59 -3.13 -18.30 14.84
CA GLY A 59 -2.40 -17.43 15.77
C GLY A 59 -0.94 -17.84 16.03
N GLY A 60 -0.12 -17.93 14.99
CA GLY A 60 1.33 -17.96 15.09
C GLY A 60 1.84 -16.53 15.25
N MET A 61 2.73 -16.32 16.23
CA MET A 61 3.43 -15.04 16.40
C MET A 61 3.97 -14.53 15.06
N GLY A 62 3.71 -13.25 14.74
CA GLY A 62 4.25 -12.58 13.55
C GLY A 62 3.38 -12.58 12.29
N VAL A 63 2.16 -13.15 12.29
CA VAL A 63 1.21 -13.00 11.16
C VAL A 63 0.77 -11.55 10.93
N ARG A 64 0.88 -10.72 11.97
CA ARG A 64 0.51 -9.29 11.95
C ARG A 64 1.41 -8.44 11.06
N ASP A 65 2.65 -8.89 10.85
CA ASP A 65 3.66 -8.21 10.03
C ASP A 65 3.61 -8.65 8.56
N ILE A 66 2.75 -9.61 8.23
CA ILE A 66 2.69 -10.18 6.89
C ILE A 66 1.74 -9.34 6.04
N VAL A 67 2.30 -8.87 4.93
CA VAL A 67 1.57 -8.13 3.92
C VAL A 67 1.29 -9.05 2.74
N VAL A 68 0.01 -9.23 2.40
CA VAL A 68 -0.42 -10.05 1.26
C VAL A 68 -1.07 -9.18 0.20
N SER A 69 -0.82 -9.49 -1.07
CA SER A 69 -1.41 -8.78 -2.21
C SER A 69 -2.57 -9.59 -2.79
N LEU A 70 -3.76 -8.99 -2.87
CA LEU A 70 -4.97 -9.59 -3.40
C LEU A 70 -5.57 -8.71 -4.49
N ARG A 71 -6.29 -9.34 -5.43
CA ARG A 71 -7.24 -8.69 -6.33
C ARG A 71 -8.66 -9.01 -5.87
N VAL A 72 -9.46 -7.96 -5.70
CA VAL A 72 -10.83 -8.05 -5.21
C VAL A 72 -11.77 -7.61 -6.33
N ASP A 73 -12.61 -8.53 -6.79
CA ASP A 73 -13.71 -8.23 -7.70
C ASP A 73 -14.94 -7.84 -6.85
N VAL A 74 -15.31 -6.57 -6.90
CA VAL A 74 -16.48 -6.02 -6.20
C VAL A 74 -17.51 -5.53 -7.22
N ASP A 75 -18.79 -5.73 -6.95
CA ASP A 75 -19.85 -5.23 -7.82
C ASP A 75 -20.18 -3.74 -7.56
N ALA A 76 -21.08 -3.17 -8.35
CA ALA A 76 -21.50 -1.78 -8.19
C ALA A 76 -22.29 -1.51 -6.89
N GLY A 77 -22.73 -2.56 -6.20
CA GLY A 77 -23.39 -2.52 -4.90
C GLY A 77 -22.43 -2.62 -3.72
N GLY A 78 -21.12 -2.79 -3.95
CA GLY A 78 -20.12 -2.98 -2.90
C GLY A 78 -20.01 -4.42 -2.40
N ILE A 79 -20.63 -5.38 -3.08
CA ILE A 79 -20.56 -6.81 -2.73
C ILE A 79 -19.36 -7.44 -3.42
N VAL A 80 -18.45 -8.00 -2.63
CA VAL A 80 -17.32 -8.77 -3.13
C VAL A 80 -17.82 -10.05 -3.77
N ARG A 81 -17.50 -10.24 -5.05
CA ARG A 81 -17.88 -11.41 -5.85
C ARG A 81 -16.76 -12.43 -5.95
N ASN A 82 -15.51 -11.95 -5.95
CA ASN A 82 -14.35 -12.83 -6.01
C ASN A 82 -13.12 -12.18 -5.37
N VAL A 83 -12.22 -13.01 -4.83
CA VAL A 83 -10.93 -12.58 -4.28
C VAL A 83 -9.87 -13.57 -4.74
N ARG A 84 -8.80 -13.05 -5.36
CA ARG A 84 -7.70 -13.83 -5.92
C ARG A 84 -6.35 -13.26 -5.49
N ALA A 85 -5.30 -14.07 -5.56
CA ALA A 85 -3.93 -13.61 -5.31
C ALA A 85 -3.48 -12.68 -6.44
N ASP A 86 -2.59 -11.75 -6.11
CA ASP A 86 -1.85 -11.00 -7.12
C ASP A 86 -0.78 -11.89 -7.78
N GLY A 87 -1.21 -12.72 -8.73
CA GLY A 87 -0.35 -13.69 -9.41
C GLY A 87 -0.45 -15.05 -8.75
N ALA A 88 0.68 -15.56 -8.22
CA ALA A 88 0.70 -16.82 -7.51
C ALA A 88 0.28 -16.64 -6.04
N PRO A 89 -0.46 -17.59 -5.43
CA PRO A 89 -0.71 -17.59 -4.00
C PRO A 89 0.60 -17.62 -3.19
N PRO A 90 0.62 -17.05 -1.98
CA PRO A 90 1.81 -17.08 -1.14
C PRO A 90 2.24 -18.54 -0.85
N SER A 91 3.53 -18.83 -1.05
CA SER A 91 4.11 -20.15 -0.78
C SER A 91 4.40 -20.38 0.69
N GLU A 92 4.74 -19.31 1.42
CA GLU A 92 5.02 -19.37 2.86
C GLU A 92 3.74 -19.69 3.65
N PRO A 93 3.70 -20.73 4.51
CA PRO A 93 2.49 -21.16 5.20
C PRO A 93 1.81 -20.04 6.00
N ARG A 94 2.60 -19.21 6.68
CA ARG A 94 2.08 -18.06 7.45
C ARG A 94 1.39 -17.04 6.55
N ALA A 95 2.01 -16.69 5.41
CA ALA A 95 1.42 -15.77 4.46
C ALA A 95 0.20 -16.36 3.75
N ARG A 96 0.21 -17.67 3.52
CA ARG A 96 -0.96 -18.38 3.00
C ARG A 96 -2.13 -18.31 3.98
N SER A 97 -1.91 -18.54 5.27
CA SER A 97 -2.95 -18.40 6.29
C SER A 97 -3.55 -16.99 6.33
N VAL A 98 -2.71 -15.95 6.28
CA VAL A 98 -3.17 -14.54 6.24
C VAL A 98 -3.97 -14.26 4.95
N TYR A 99 -3.49 -14.74 3.80
CA TYR A 99 -4.19 -14.59 2.52
C TYR A 99 -5.57 -15.27 2.52
N GLU A 100 -5.66 -16.51 3.02
CA GLU A 100 -6.94 -17.23 3.07
C GLU A 100 -7.91 -16.61 4.09
N ALA A 101 -7.42 -16.11 5.23
CA ALA A 101 -8.24 -15.37 6.18
C ALA A 101 -8.78 -14.07 5.56
N ALA A 102 -7.95 -13.33 4.81
CA ALA A 102 -8.36 -12.14 4.07
C ALA A 102 -9.45 -12.41 3.08
N ARG A 103 -9.23 -13.45 2.28
CA ARG A 103 -10.18 -13.90 1.29
C ARG A 103 -11.51 -14.30 1.94
N ARG A 104 -11.49 -14.99 3.08
CA ARG A 104 -12.70 -15.37 3.81
C ARG A 104 -13.44 -14.15 4.36
N ALA A 105 -12.73 -13.20 4.96
CA ALA A 105 -13.32 -11.99 5.54
C ALA A 105 -13.97 -11.09 4.46
N LEU A 106 -13.29 -10.91 3.33
CA LEU A 106 -13.80 -10.11 2.20
C LEU A 106 -15.03 -10.75 1.54
N LEU A 107 -15.10 -12.08 1.49
CA LEU A 107 -16.24 -12.81 0.94
C LEU A 107 -17.38 -13.02 1.95
N ASP A 108 -17.18 -12.66 3.23
CA ASP A 108 -18.19 -12.87 4.26
C ASP A 108 -19.38 -11.92 4.04
N PRO A 109 -20.62 -12.44 3.97
CA PRO A 109 -21.81 -11.60 3.77
C PRO A 109 -22.04 -10.58 4.90
N LYS A 110 -21.48 -10.77 6.10
CA LYS A 110 -21.56 -9.79 7.20
C LYS A 110 -20.68 -8.56 6.96
N CYS A 111 -19.63 -8.73 6.18
CA CYS A 111 -18.69 -7.67 5.80
C CYS A 111 -19.05 -7.00 4.47
N ASN A 112 -20.09 -7.50 3.80
CA ASN A 112 -20.60 -6.97 2.56
C ASN A 112 -21.94 -6.25 2.81
N PRO A 113 -22.22 -5.11 2.14
CA PRO A 113 -21.33 -4.41 1.20
C PRO A 113 -20.19 -3.65 1.90
N LEU A 114 -19.07 -3.48 1.20
CA LEU A 114 -17.94 -2.69 1.67
C LEU A 114 -18.36 -1.21 1.85
N PRO A 115 -17.94 -0.52 2.93
CA PRO A 115 -18.31 0.86 3.22
C PRO A 115 -17.48 1.85 2.38
N LEU A 116 -17.49 1.68 1.06
CA LEU A 116 -16.71 2.48 0.11
C LEU A 116 -17.64 3.08 -0.96
N PRO A 117 -17.38 4.33 -1.40
CA PRO A 117 -18.18 4.93 -2.45
C PRO A 117 -17.87 4.28 -3.81
N LYS A 118 -18.82 4.37 -4.75
CA LYS A 118 -18.77 3.69 -6.05
C LYS A 118 -17.50 3.97 -6.86
N ASP A 119 -17.00 5.20 -6.79
CA ASP A 119 -15.75 5.60 -7.45
C ASP A 119 -14.54 4.79 -6.96
N ARG A 120 -14.47 4.53 -5.64
CA ARG A 120 -13.41 3.69 -5.05
C ARG A 120 -13.60 2.22 -5.35
N LEU A 121 -14.83 1.74 -5.41
CA LEU A 121 -15.12 0.36 -5.80
C LEU A 121 -14.62 0.07 -7.22
N ALA A 122 -14.77 1.00 -8.15
CA ALA A 122 -14.22 0.88 -9.50
C ALA A 122 -12.68 0.81 -9.46
N ALA A 123 -12.05 1.76 -8.75
CA ALA A 123 -10.58 1.79 -8.61
C ALA A 123 -10.01 0.52 -7.95
N LEU A 124 -10.73 -0.08 -6.99
CA LEU A 124 -10.32 -1.33 -6.34
C LEU A 124 -10.30 -2.53 -7.29
N ARG A 125 -11.20 -2.58 -8.28
CA ARG A 125 -11.22 -3.66 -9.28
C ARG A 125 -10.02 -3.59 -10.22
N GLU A 126 -9.55 -2.38 -10.47
CA GLU A 126 -8.45 -2.10 -11.39
C GLU A 126 -7.07 -2.16 -10.71
N THR A 127 -7.02 -2.30 -9.38
CA THR A 127 -5.78 -2.23 -8.60
C THR A 127 -5.54 -3.44 -7.70
N VAL A 128 -4.29 -3.63 -7.27
CA VAL A 128 -3.88 -4.71 -6.38
C VAL A 128 -3.99 -4.25 -4.92
N PHE A 129 -4.99 -4.77 -4.22
CA PHE A 129 -5.20 -4.52 -2.81
C PHE A 129 -4.10 -5.16 -1.96
N ARG A 130 -3.29 -4.32 -1.30
CA ARG A 130 -2.29 -4.78 -0.36
C ARG A 130 -2.90 -4.79 1.04
N PHE A 131 -3.04 -5.99 1.58
CA PHE A 131 -3.63 -6.24 2.89
C PHE A 131 -2.52 -6.39 3.93
N ASN A 132 -2.59 -5.59 4.98
CA ASN A 132 -1.71 -5.67 6.15
C ASN A 132 -2.58 -5.70 7.41
N PRO A 133 -2.51 -6.73 8.25
CA PRO A 133 -3.30 -6.80 9.48
C PRO A 133 -3.08 -5.62 10.43
N ARG A 134 -1.87 -5.02 10.45
CA ARG A 134 -1.58 -3.83 11.26
C ARG A 134 -2.29 -2.57 10.77
N ASP A 135 -2.39 -2.38 9.46
CA ASP A 135 -3.08 -1.22 8.88
C ASP A 135 -4.58 -1.22 9.21
N LEU A 136 -5.13 -2.41 9.49
CA LEU A 136 -6.52 -2.53 9.86
C LEU A 136 -6.79 -2.31 11.35
N GLY A 137 -5.79 -1.92 12.13
CA GLY A 137 -5.96 -1.67 13.56
C GLY A 137 -6.34 -2.91 14.37
N LEU A 138 -6.16 -4.12 13.81
CA LEU A 138 -6.37 -5.39 14.51
C LEU A 138 -5.42 -5.46 15.70
N ARG A 139 -5.95 -5.16 16.90
CA ARG A 139 -5.21 -5.14 18.17
C ARG A 139 -5.02 -6.53 18.73
#